data_AF-A0A6L2M018-F1
#
_entry.id   AF-A0A6L2M018-F1
#
_cell.length_a   1.000
_cell.length_b   1.000
_cell.length_c   1.000
_cell.angle_alpha   90.00
_cell.angle_beta   90.00
_cell.angle_gamma   90.00
#
_symmetry.space_group_name_H-M   'P 1'
#
loop_
_entity.id
_entity.type
_entity.pdbx_description
1 polymer ?
#
loop_
_entity_poly.entity_id
_entity_poly.type
_entity_poly.pdbx_seq_one_letter_code
_entity_poly.pdbx_strand_id
1 'polypeptide(L)'
;MKSSPNSPTNLTVGKQRSPSKVLVHCCQQVKVNIDNKRKARAEDLSLKNVNTLMIEENKECFSGFGFFDSPHPSAVPMPRAEIVINTNYIGTKNMVKAAIPFMRPSSEGVRIVLVSSRLGRLNGRRNRIANVALRQQLEDTESLSKDLIDSTMNKFLIQTKDGNWVNGGWPQNNTDYSLSKLAVNAYTRLTAKILAERPEGQRIYINCCCPGWVKTAMTGWAGLTPPEEGADTAVWLALIRDQSISGKFFAERREINF
;
A
#
# COMPACT_ATOMS: atom_id res chain seq x y z
N MET A 1 72.95 17.76 2.14
CA MET A 1 71.67 18.51 2.11
C MET A 1 70.52 17.52 1.93
N LYS A 2 69.53 17.56 2.87
CA LYS A 2 68.15 17.00 2.83
C LYS A 2 68.01 15.46 2.78
N SER A 3 67.66 14.72 3.85
CA SER A 3 66.38 14.54 4.58
C SER A 3 65.28 13.74 3.82
N SER A 4 64.89 12.58 4.40
CA SER A 4 63.73 11.66 4.20
C SER A 4 62.34 12.28 3.88
N PRO A 5 61.19 11.55 3.75
CA PRO A 5 60.87 10.10 3.60
C PRO A 5 59.74 9.77 2.54
N ASN A 6 59.42 8.47 2.42
CA ASN A 6 58.16 7.80 2.01
C ASN A 6 56.92 8.63 1.60
N SER A 7 56.25 8.19 0.51
CA SER A 7 54.78 8.10 0.45
C SER A 7 54.29 7.03 -0.54
N PRO A 8 53.30 6.17 -0.17
CA PRO A 8 52.63 5.25 -1.08
C PRO A 8 51.40 5.91 -1.71
N THR A 9 51.27 5.86 -3.04
CA THR A 9 50.12 6.46 -3.74
C THR A 9 49.03 5.42 -4.02
N ASN A 10 47.99 5.48 -3.19
CA ASN A 10 46.56 5.26 -3.43
C ASN A 10 46.10 4.17 -4.44
N LEU A 11 45.62 3.07 -3.86
CA LEU A 11 44.51 2.25 -4.37
C LEU A 11 43.26 3.11 -4.55
N THR A 12 42.83 3.34 -5.79
CA THR A 12 41.48 3.81 -6.09
C THR A 12 40.53 2.62 -6.02
N VAL A 13 39.91 2.41 -4.85
CA VAL A 13 38.74 1.54 -4.72
C VAL A 13 37.56 2.24 -5.39
N GLY A 14 37.27 1.85 -6.62
CA GLY A 14 36.02 2.21 -7.28
C GLY A 14 34.84 1.70 -6.45
N LYS A 15 34.11 2.61 -5.81
CA LYS A 15 32.80 2.33 -5.19
C LYS A 15 31.84 1.87 -6.30
N GLN A 16 31.72 0.56 -6.50
CA GLN A 16 30.56 -0.02 -7.19
C GLN A 16 29.32 0.29 -6.35
N ARG A 17 28.54 1.28 -6.79
CA ARG A 17 27.18 1.51 -6.28
C ARG A 17 26.32 0.32 -6.70
N SER A 18 25.92 -0.52 -5.75
CA SER A 18 24.92 -1.55 -6.00
C SER A 18 23.55 -0.88 -6.23
N PRO A 19 22.79 -1.27 -7.27
CA PRO A 19 21.46 -0.72 -7.48
C PRO A 19 20.50 -1.26 -6.41
N SER A 20 19.78 -0.35 -5.75
CA SER A 20 18.65 -0.70 -4.89
C SER A 20 17.62 -1.49 -5.70
N LYS A 21 17.30 -2.72 -5.29
CA LYS A 21 16.27 -3.53 -5.95
C LYS A 21 14.90 -3.25 -5.31
N VAL A 22 13.92 -2.92 -6.15
CA VAL A 22 12.51 -2.78 -5.77
C VAL A 22 11.81 -4.12 -6.02
N LEU A 23 11.13 -4.66 -5.00
CA LEU A 23 10.23 -5.79 -5.17
C LEU A 23 8.80 -5.25 -5.28
N VAL A 24 8.23 -5.40 -6.46
CA VAL A 24 6.78 -5.26 -6.65
C VAL A 24 6.20 -6.65 -6.45
N HIS A 25 5.53 -6.90 -5.32
CA HIS A 25 4.79 -8.14 -5.13
C HIS A 25 3.35 -7.89 -5.52
N CYS A 26 3.02 -8.35 -6.72
CA CYS A 26 1.67 -8.30 -7.26
C CYS A 26 1.01 -9.65 -7.02
N CYS A 27 -0.23 -9.65 -6.50
CA CYS A 27 -1.03 -10.87 -6.47
C CYS A 27 -1.47 -11.31 -7.89
N GLN A 28 -1.26 -10.50 -8.95
CA GLN A 28 -0.95 -10.98 -10.32
C GLN A 28 -0.52 -9.84 -11.28
N GLN A 29 0.76 -9.89 -11.72
CA GLN A 29 1.40 -9.18 -12.84
C GLN A 29 0.90 -7.77 -13.22
N VAL A 30 1.45 -6.75 -12.57
CA VAL A 30 1.90 -5.55 -13.30
C VAL A 30 3.40 -5.71 -13.56
N LYS A 31 3.76 -6.10 -14.79
CA LYS A 31 5.13 -5.94 -15.29
C LYS A 31 5.36 -4.44 -15.47
N VAL A 32 5.88 -3.77 -14.44
CA VAL A 32 6.56 -2.50 -14.65
C VAL A 32 7.86 -2.85 -15.38
N ASN A 33 7.85 -2.70 -16.70
CA ASN A 33 9.00 -2.96 -17.55
C ASN A 33 10.02 -1.83 -17.34
N ILE A 34 10.91 -2.00 -16.35
CA ILE A 34 12.14 -1.21 -16.29
C ILE A 34 13.12 -1.90 -17.25
N ASP A 35 13.03 -1.59 -18.54
CA ASP A 35 14.07 -1.95 -19.51
C ASP A 35 15.42 -1.38 -18.99
N ASN A 36 16.46 -2.19 -18.84
CA ASN A 36 17.13 -2.86 -19.95
C ASN A 36 17.46 -4.33 -19.69
N LYS A 37 16.93 -5.19 -20.59
CA LYS A 37 17.47 -6.50 -21.01
C LYS A 37 17.61 -7.58 -19.90
N ARG A 38 16.55 -8.36 -19.71
CA ARG A 38 16.50 -9.84 -19.85
C ARG A 38 15.16 -10.38 -19.33
N LYS A 39 14.48 -11.17 -20.16
CA LYS A 39 13.21 -11.87 -19.87
C LYS A 39 13.33 -12.67 -18.56
N ALA A 40 12.63 -12.25 -17.50
CA ALA A 40 12.52 -13.03 -16.27
C ALA A 40 11.31 -13.97 -16.34
N ARG A 41 11.60 -15.27 -16.33
CA ARG A 41 10.66 -16.38 -16.06
C ARG A 41 10.46 -16.44 -14.54
N ALA A 42 9.27 -16.86 -14.09
CA ALA A 42 8.79 -16.75 -12.71
C ALA A 42 9.51 -17.62 -11.65
N GLU A 43 10.65 -18.24 -11.97
CA GLU A 43 11.30 -19.22 -11.08
C GLU A 43 12.61 -18.74 -10.44
N ASP A 44 13.04 -17.49 -10.66
CA ASP A 44 14.32 -16.98 -10.10
C ASP A 44 14.17 -15.75 -9.17
N LEU A 45 13.05 -15.68 -8.43
CA LEU A 45 12.83 -14.64 -7.42
C LEU A 45 13.48 -15.04 -6.08
N SER A 46 14.80 -15.00 -6.06
CA SER A 46 15.59 -14.91 -4.84
C SER A 46 15.22 -13.61 -4.09
N LEU A 47 14.36 -13.71 -3.07
CA LEU A 47 13.97 -12.65 -2.12
C LEU A 47 15.15 -11.99 -1.38
N LYS A 48 16.38 -12.41 -1.68
CA LYS A 48 17.52 -12.09 -0.85
C LYS A 48 17.84 -10.60 -0.81
N ASN A 49 17.52 -9.75 -1.81
CA ASN A 49 18.10 -8.39 -1.92
C ASN A 49 17.09 -7.22 -2.02
N VAL A 50 15.96 -7.24 -1.31
CA VAL A 50 14.88 -6.25 -1.49
C VAL A 50 14.90 -5.16 -0.40
N ASN A 51 14.95 -3.89 -0.81
CA ASN A 51 14.87 -2.73 0.11
C ASN A 51 13.51 -2.00 0.03
N THR A 52 12.69 -2.34 -0.96
CA THR A 52 11.37 -1.74 -1.18
C THR A 52 10.34 -2.83 -1.47
N LEU A 53 9.21 -2.80 -0.77
CA LEU A 53 8.03 -3.63 -1.05
C LEU A 53 6.87 -2.76 -1.54
N MET A 54 6.39 -3.01 -2.76
CA MET A 54 5.13 -2.45 -3.25
C MET A 54 4.07 -3.54 -3.28
N ILE A 55 2.89 -3.25 -2.73
CA ILE A 55 1.73 -4.16 -2.72
C ILE A 55 0.60 -3.51 -3.51
N GLU A 56 0.19 -4.19 -4.57
CA GLU A 56 -0.91 -3.80 -5.47
C GLU A 56 -2.00 -4.88 -5.49
N GLU A 57 -3.24 -4.45 -5.71
CA GLU A 57 -4.44 -5.29 -5.71
C GLU A 57 -4.63 -6.10 -6.99
N ASN A 58 -5.36 -7.20 -6.86
CA ASN A 58 -5.60 -8.16 -7.93
C ASN A 58 -6.91 -7.89 -8.69
N LYS A 59 -6.93 -8.26 -9.97
CA LYS A 59 -8.08 -8.13 -10.88
C LYS A 59 -9.24 -9.08 -10.55
N GLU A 60 -8.97 -10.21 -9.91
CA GLU A 60 -10.00 -11.26 -9.68
C GLU A 60 -11.17 -10.80 -8.80
N CYS A 61 -11.01 -9.74 -7.98
CA CYS A 61 -12.13 -9.11 -7.29
C CYS A 61 -13.17 -8.48 -8.24
N PHE A 62 -12.81 -8.21 -9.49
CA PHE A 62 -13.62 -7.46 -10.47
C PHE A 62 -13.90 -8.25 -11.76
N SER A 63 -13.38 -9.47 -11.92
CA SER A 63 -13.73 -10.33 -13.05
C SER A 63 -15.14 -10.89 -12.87
N GLY A 64 -16.14 -10.20 -13.45
CA GLY A 64 -17.56 -10.59 -13.43
C GLY A 64 -18.51 -9.46 -13.04
N PHE A 65 -17.98 -8.35 -12.52
CA PHE A 65 -18.73 -7.15 -12.20
C PHE A 65 -17.84 -5.94 -12.47
N GLY A 66 -18.16 -5.11 -13.46
CA GLY A 66 -17.45 -3.85 -13.65
C GLY A 66 -17.41 -3.04 -12.36
N PHE A 67 -16.36 -2.24 -12.15
CA PHE A 67 -16.28 -1.28 -11.04
C PHE A 67 -17.50 -0.32 -10.98
N PHE A 68 -18.24 -0.23 -12.09
CA PHE A 68 -19.46 0.55 -12.26
C PHE A 68 -20.72 -0.29 -12.54
N ASP A 69 -20.64 -1.63 -12.56
CA ASP A 69 -21.82 -2.51 -12.64
C ASP A 69 -22.42 -2.79 -11.25
N SER A 70 -22.13 -1.94 -10.27
CA SER A 70 -22.72 -2.06 -8.93
C SER A 70 -24.24 -2.02 -9.09
N PRO A 71 -24.96 -3.08 -8.69
CA PRO A 71 -26.40 -3.02 -8.67
C PRO A 71 -26.82 -1.97 -7.64
N HIS A 72 -28.10 -1.61 -7.69
CA HIS A 72 -28.82 -0.77 -6.73
C HIS A 72 -28.24 -0.82 -5.29
N PRO A 73 -28.28 0.26 -4.48
CA PRO A 73 -27.75 0.34 -3.10
C PRO A 73 -28.04 -0.83 -2.14
N SER A 74 -28.95 -1.73 -2.49
CA SER A 74 -29.31 -2.95 -1.79
C SER A 74 -28.44 -4.19 -2.10
N ALA A 75 -27.47 -4.15 -3.01
CA ALA A 75 -26.87 -5.38 -3.56
C ALA A 75 -25.33 -5.42 -3.53
N VAL A 76 -24.74 -5.38 -2.34
CA VAL A 76 -23.38 -5.91 -2.15
C VAL A 76 -23.52 -7.39 -1.73
N PRO A 77 -23.25 -8.37 -2.60
CA PRO A 77 -23.32 -9.78 -2.21
C PRO A 77 -22.22 -10.10 -1.20
N MET A 78 -22.53 -10.84 -0.15
CA MET A 78 -21.55 -11.26 0.87
C MET A 78 -20.28 -11.89 0.26
N PRO A 79 -20.35 -12.84 -0.70
CA PRO A 79 -19.16 -13.41 -1.30
C PRO A 79 -18.22 -12.37 -1.92
N ARG A 80 -18.77 -11.31 -2.54
CA ARG A 80 -17.98 -10.22 -3.11
C ARG A 80 -17.31 -9.39 -2.02
N ALA A 81 -18.07 -8.99 -0.99
CA ALA A 81 -17.54 -8.20 0.11
C ALA A 81 -16.39 -8.93 0.83
N GLU A 82 -16.56 -10.22 1.08
CA GLU A 82 -15.54 -11.07 1.69
C GLU A 82 -14.27 -11.15 0.84
N ILE A 83 -14.40 -11.41 -0.47
CA ILE A 83 -13.27 -11.45 -1.41
C ILE A 83 -12.50 -10.12 -1.42
N VAL A 84 -13.22 -8.99 -1.51
CA VAL A 84 -12.62 -7.65 -1.55
C VAL A 84 -11.89 -7.33 -0.26
N ILE A 85 -12.50 -7.58 0.91
CA ILE A 85 -11.87 -7.30 2.22
C ILE A 85 -10.68 -8.23 2.46
N ASN A 86 -10.82 -9.52 2.15
CA ASN A 86 -9.75 -10.49 2.34
C ASN A 86 -8.55 -10.20 1.44
N THR A 87 -8.77 -9.78 0.20
CA THR A 87 -7.69 -9.46 -0.73
C THR A 87 -7.01 -8.15 -0.35
N ASN A 88 -7.79 -7.07 -0.29
CA ASN A 88 -7.26 -5.72 -0.24
C ASN A 88 -6.69 -5.37 1.12
N TYR A 89 -7.34 -5.84 2.20
CA TYR A 89 -6.91 -5.53 3.57
C TYR A 89 -6.18 -6.70 4.22
N ILE A 90 -6.82 -7.87 4.35
CA ILE A 90 -6.22 -9.00 5.09
C ILE A 90 -4.95 -9.52 4.38
N GLY A 91 -5.00 -9.67 3.06
CA GLY A 91 -3.86 -10.05 2.23
C GLY A 91 -2.70 -9.06 2.36
N THR A 92 -2.99 -7.75 2.21
CA THR A 92 -1.99 -6.68 2.40
C THR A 92 -1.36 -6.72 3.79
N LYS A 93 -2.17 -6.80 4.85
CA LYS A 93 -1.71 -6.90 6.24
C LYS A 93 -0.80 -8.10 6.46
N ASN A 94 -1.20 -9.27 5.94
CA ASN A 94 -0.43 -10.51 6.08
C ASN A 94 0.89 -10.45 5.30
N MET A 95 0.88 -9.87 4.10
CA MET A 95 2.08 -9.67 3.29
C MET A 95 3.08 -8.73 3.97
N VAL A 96 2.62 -7.60 4.51
CA VAL A 96 3.49 -6.68 5.27
C VAL A 96 4.08 -7.40 6.50
N LYS A 97 3.24 -8.08 7.29
CA LYS A 97 3.68 -8.83 8.46
C LYS A 97 4.72 -9.90 8.12
N ALA A 98 4.50 -10.64 7.04
CA ALA A 98 5.39 -11.71 6.60
C ALA A 98 6.70 -11.16 6.00
N ALA A 99 6.66 -10.00 5.34
CA ALA A 99 7.83 -9.44 4.67
C ALA A 99 8.81 -8.76 5.64
N ILE A 100 8.33 -8.06 6.67
CA ILE A 100 9.16 -7.26 7.60
C ILE A 100 10.39 -8.01 8.12
N PRO A 101 10.30 -9.27 8.60
CA PRO A 101 11.47 -10.02 9.10
C PRO A 101 12.56 -10.27 8.05
N PHE A 102 12.23 -10.25 6.76
CA PHE A 102 13.15 -10.54 5.66
C PHE A 102 13.67 -9.29 4.96
N MET A 103 13.19 -8.10 5.32
CA MET A 103 13.69 -6.86 4.72
C MET A 103 15.08 -6.55 5.22
N ARG A 104 15.98 -6.17 4.31
CA ARG A 104 17.36 -5.86 4.67
C ARG A 104 17.48 -4.48 5.31
N PRO A 105 18.26 -4.35 6.40
CA PRO A 105 18.64 -3.05 6.93
C PRO A 105 19.30 -2.16 5.86
N SER A 106 19.02 -0.87 5.92
CA SER A 106 19.50 0.13 4.98
C SER A 106 19.72 1.45 5.73
N SER A 107 20.85 2.12 5.49
CA SER A 107 21.15 3.44 6.07
C SER A 107 20.18 4.51 5.59
N GLU A 108 19.63 4.36 4.38
CA GLU A 108 18.59 5.22 3.82
C GLU A 108 17.19 4.84 4.33
N GLY A 109 17.09 3.74 5.08
CA GLY A 109 15.85 3.11 5.48
C GLY A 109 15.26 2.19 4.43
N VAL A 110 14.32 1.36 4.88
CA VAL A 110 13.54 0.43 4.06
C VAL A 110 12.19 1.06 3.72
N ARG A 111 11.64 0.83 2.52
CA ARG A 111 10.36 1.43 2.09
C ARG A 111 9.28 0.36 1.87
N ILE A 112 8.09 0.60 2.40
CA ILE A 112 6.88 -0.15 2.09
C ILE A 112 5.86 0.83 1.51
N VAL A 113 5.33 0.52 0.33
CA VAL A 113 4.32 1.33 -0.35
C VAL A 113 3.07 0.49 -0.55
N LEU A 114 1.98 0.93 0.06
CA LEU A 114 0.67 0.29 -0.08
C LEU A 114 -0.19 1.06 -1.09
N VAL A 115 -0.63 0.39 -2.16
CA VAL A 115 -1.55 1.02 -3.11
C VAL A 115 -2.95 1.06 -2.49
N SER A 116 -3.39 2.25 -2.10
CA SER A 116 -4.72 2.51 -1.54
C SER A 116 -5.62 3.27 -2.53
N SER A 117 -6.63 4.00 -2.05
CA SER A 117 -7.52 4.83 -2.86
C SER A 117 -8.04 6.02 -2.07
N ARG A 118 -8.35 7.12 -2.76
CA ARG A 118 -9.09 8.26 -2.17
C ARG A 118 -10.49 7.85 -1.67
N LEU A 119 -11.04 6.74 -2.17
CA LEU A 119 -12.27 6.12 -1.64
C LEU A 119 -12.07 5.45 -0.28
N GLY A 120 -10.84 5.29 0.19
CA GLY A 120 -10.52 4.84 1.55
C GLY A 120 -10.44 5.98 2.57
N ARG A 121 -10.82 7.22 2.20
CA ARG A 121 -10.72 8.35 3.12
C ARG A 121 -11.79 8.32 4.20
N LEU A 122 -11.40 8.30 5.46
CA LEU A 122 -12.28 8.23 6.63
C LEU A 122 -13.32 9.35 6.66
N ASN A 123 -12.90 10.56 6.26
CA ASN A 123 -13.73 11.76 6.24
C ASN A 123 -14.14 12.21 4.82
N GLY A 124 -14.01 11.34 3.83
CA GLY A 124 -14.36 11.66 2.44
C GLY A 124 -15.87 11.86 2.22
N ARG A 125 -16.23 12.82 1.35
CA ARG A 125 -17.63 13.23 1.13
C ARG A 125 -18.54 12.09 0.65
N ARG A 126 -18.00 11.11 -0.08
CA ARG A 126 -18.77 10.05 -0.75
C ARG A 126 -18.65 8.68 -0.08
N ASN A 127 -17.84 8.57 0.96
CA ASN A 127 -17.37 7.31 1.52
C ASN A 127 -17.18 7.38 3.05
N ARG A 128 -17.95 8.27 3.70
CA ARG A 128 -17.93 8.48 5.15
C ARG A 128 -18.73 7.38 5.88
N ILE A 129 -18.17 6.86 6.97
CA ILE A 129 -18.91 6.04 7.94
C ILE A 129 -19.80 6.97 8.78
N ALA A 130 -21.11 6.71 8.82
CA ALA A 130 -22.06 7.57 9.53
C ALA A 130 -21.84 7.57 11.05
N ASN A 131 -21.42 6.44 11.62
CA ASN A 131 -21.09 6.32 13.04
C ASN A 131 -19.89 7.23 13.40
N VAL A 132 -20.17 8.33 14.11
CA VAL A 132 -19.19 9.35 14.48
C VAL A 132 -18.16 8.82 15.47
N ALA A 133 -18.60 8.08 16.49
CA ALA A 133 -17.71 7.53 17.51
C ALA A 133 -16.69 6.56 16.91
N LEU A 134 -17.14 5.66 16.04
CA LEU A 134 -16.26 4.75 15.32
C LEU A 134 -15.27 5.51 14.42
N ARG A 135 -15.73 6.54 13.69
CA ARG A 135 -14.82 7.38 12.91
C ARG A 135 -13.77 8.04 13.77
N GLN A 136 -14.15 8.61 14.91
CA GLN A 136 -13.19 9.27 15.80
C GLN A 136 -12.13 8.29 16.31
N GLN A 137 -12.52 7.06 16.66
CA GLN A 137 -11.58 6.00 17.05
C GLN A 137 -10.63 5.59 15.91
N LEU A 138 -11.14 5.53 14.67
CA LEU A 138 -10.31 5.22 13.49
C LEU A 138 -9.43 6.41 13.07
N GLU A 139 -9.82 7.63 13.43
CA GLU A 139 -9.09 8.86 13.15
C GLU A 139 -7.97 9.09 14.15
N ASP A 140 -8.15 8.73 15.41
CA ASP A 140 -7.17 8.95 16.46
C ASP A 140 -6.04 7.90 16.43
N THR A 141 -4.81 8.34 16.15
CA THR A 141 -3.63 7.46 16.09
C THR A 141 -3.31 6.80 17.44
N GLU A 142 -3.73 7.39 18.56
CA GLU A 142 -3.43 6.86 19.89
C GLU A 142 -4.33 5.69 20.26
N SER A 143 -5.63 5.76 19.95
CA SER A 143 -6.57 4.66 20.15
C SER A 143 -6.61 3.65 18.99
N LEU A 144 -6.04 4.00 17.82
CA LEU A 144 -6.02 3.11 16.67
C LEU A 144 -5.28 1.80 16.98
N SER A 145 -5.96 0.68 16.80
CA SER A 145 -5.41 -0.65 17.02
C SER A 145 -5.77 -1.60 15.88
N LYS A 146 -4.98 -2.68 15.75
CA LYS A 146 -5.27 -3.72 14.77
C LYS A 146 -6.65 -4.33 15.01
N ASP A 147 -7.02 -4.52 16.27
CA ASP A 147 -8.29 -5.16 16.63
C ASP A 147 -9.48 -4.25 16.36
N LEU A 148 -9.33 -2.92 16.49
CA LEU A 148 -10.34 -1.97 16.05
C LEU A 148 -10.56 -2.04 14.53
N ILE A 149 -9.48 -2.07 13.73
CA ILE A 149 -9.59 -2.17 12.26
C ILE A 149 -10.22 -3.51 11.87
N ASP A 150 -9.73 -4.61 12.43
CA ASP A 150 -10.20 -5.98 12.14
C ASP A 150 -11.68 -6.17 12.54
N SER A 151 -12.06 -5.71 13.75
CA SER A 151 -13.46 -5.79 14.21
C SER A 151 -14.40 -4.91 13.39
N THR A 152 -13.94 -3.76 12.90
CA THR A 152 -14.72 -2.89 12.00
C THR A 152 -15.04 -3.62 10.69
N MET A 153 -14.04 -4.25 10.08
CA MET A 153 -14.23 -5.02 8.83
C MET A 153 -15.13 -6.25 9.07
N ASN A 154 -14.91 -6.98 10.17
CA ASN A 154 -15.74 -8.13 10.52
C ASN A 154 -17.19 -7.74 10.78
N LYS A 155 -17.45 -6.61 11.44
CA LYS A 155 -18.80 -6.10 11.65
C LYS A 155 -19.51 -5.81 10.33
N PHE A 156 -18.82 -5.18 9.38
CA PHE A 156 -19.37 -4.96 8.04
C PHE A 156 -19.68 -6.29 7.32
N LEU A 157 -18.78 -7.27 7.36
CA LEU A 157 -19.00 -8.58 6.72
C LEU A 157 -20.19 -9.33 7.33
N ILE A 158 -20.31 -9.33 8.67
CA ILE A 158 -21.47 -9.93 9.37
C ILE A 158 -22.77 -9.23 8.94
N GLN A 159 -22.81 -7.90 8.98
CA GLN A 159 -24.02 -7.18 8.56
C GLN A 159 -24.34 -7.36 7.07
N THR A 160 -23.32 -7.58 6.22
CA THR A 160 -23.53 -7.90 4.81
C THR A 160 -24.14 -9.29 4.65
N LYS A 161 -23.64 -10.28 5.41
CA LYS A 161 -24.19 -11.64 5.47
C LYS A 161 -25.65 -11.64 5.95
N ASP A 162 -25.97 -10.81 6.93
CA ASP A 162 -27.30 -10.71 7.51
C ASP A 162 -28.25 -9.81 6.68
N GLY A 163 -27.79 -9.22 5.57
CA GLY A 163 -28.58 -8.33 4.72
C GLY A 163 -28.87 -6.94 5.33
N ASN A 164 -28.24 -6.60 6.46
CA ASN A 164 -28.53 -5.41 7.27
C ASN A 164 -27.46 -4.31 7.18
N TRP A 165 -26.49 -4.43 6.27
CA TRP A 165 -25.37 -3.49 6.15
C TRP A 165 -25.82 -2.06 5.78
N VAL A 166 -26.89 -1.90 4.99
CA VAL A 166 -27.39 -0.58 4.57
C VAL A 166 -27.72 0.31 5.77
N ASN A 167 -28.32 -0.28 6.81
CA ASN A 167 -28.68 0.41 8.06
C ASN A 167 -27.49 0.57 9.02
N GLY A 168 -26.36 -0.08 8.74
CA GLY A 168 -25.13 -0.01 9.55
C GLY A 168 -24.38 1.32 9.46
N GLY A 169 -24.81 2.24 8.58
CA GLY A 169 -24.16 3.53 8.39
C GLY A 169 -22.83 3.44 7.65
N TRP A 170 -22.64 2.41 6.83
CA TRP A 170 -21.45 2.25 5.98
C TRP A 170 -21.51 3.19 4.75
N PRO A 171 -20.37 3.42 4.07
CA PRO A 171 -20.36 4.06 2.75
C PRO A 171 -21.40 3.43 1.81
N GLN A 172 -22.10 4.24 1.00
CA GLN A 172 -23.16 3.74 0.10
C GLN A 172 -22.71 3.53 -1.35
N ASN A 173 -21.52 4.03 -1.70
CA ASN A 173 -20.92 3.88 -3.03
C ASN A 173 -19.65 3.05 -2.91
N ASN A 174 -19.53 1.98 -3.71
CA ASN A 174 -18.38 1.06 -3.70
C ASN A 174 -17.99 0.66 -2.27
N THR A 175 -18.98 0.21 -1.49
CA THR A 175 -18.90 0.08 -0.03
C THR A 175 -17.77 -0.83 0.44
N ASP A 176 -17.74 -2.05 -0.09
CA ASP A 176 -16.73 -3.07 0.18
C ASP A 176 -15.31 -2.56 -0.14
N TYR A 177 -15.12 -1.98 -1.32
CA TYR A 177 -13.85 -1.39 -1.76
C TYR A 177 -13.44 -0.19 -0.92
N SER A 178 -14.38 0.71 -0.61
CA SER A 178 -14.12 1.90 0.21
C SER A 178 -13.68 1.50 1.62
N LEU A 179 -14.37 0.53 2.23
CA LEU A 179 -14.01 0.00 3.55
C LEU A 179 -12.67 -0.74 3.51
N SER A 180 -12.39 -1.53 2.48
CA SER A 180 -11.10 -2.22 2.35
C SER A 180 -9.93 -1.23 2.24
N LYS A 181 -10.09 -0.16 1.47
CA LYS A 181 -9.08 0.90 1.31
C LYS A 181 -8.95 1.78 2.54
N LEU A 182 -10.05 2.01 3.27
CA LEU A 182 -10.02 2.66 4.59
C LEU A 182 -9.20 1.83 5.59
N ALA A 183 -9.39 0.51 5.59
CA ALA A 183 -8.61 -0.38 6.45
C ALA A 183 -7.11 -0.37 6.08
N VAL A 184 -6.75 -0.34 4.78
CA VAL A 184 -5.35 -0.16 4.33
C VAL A 184 -4.77 1.17 4.81
N ASN A 185 -5.54 2.25 4.71
CA ASN A 185 -5.15 3.57 5.19
C ASN A 185 -4.89 3.59 6.70
N ALA A 186 -5.84 3.08 7.50
CA ALA A 186 -5.69 2.97 8.94
C ALA A 186 -4.50 2.08 9.32
N TYR A 187 -4.35 0.93 8.64
CA TYR A 187 -3.23 0.02 8.86
C TYR A 187 -1.87 0.65 8.54
N THR A 188 -1.80 1.51 7.52
CA THR A 188 -0.58 2.28 7.19
C THR A 188 -0.15 3.14 8.38
N ARG A 189 -1.09 3.89 8.97
CA ARG A 189 -0.83 4.77 10.12
C ARG A 189 -0.39 3.99 11.35
N LEU A 190 -1.13 2.93 11.69
CA LEU A 190 -0.82 2.06 12.81
C LEU A 190 0.56 1.42 12.65
N THR A 191 0.83 0.86 11.47
CA THR A 191 2.10 0.18 11.20
C THR A 191 3.27 1.15 11.22
N ALA A 192 3.10 2.38 10.73
CA ALA A 192 4.12 3.41 10.83
C ALA A 192 4.48 3.75 12.28
N LYS A 193 3.49 3.87 13.17
CA LYS A 193 3.70 4.08 14.61
C LYS A 193 4.51 2.93 15.22
N ILE A 194 4.10 1.68 14.96
CA ILE A 194 4.81 0.48 15.46
C ILE A 194 6.25 0.44 14.93
N LEU A 195 6.46 0.75 13.66
CA LEU A 195 7.79 0.72 13.04
C LEU A 195 8.69 1.88 13.48
N ALA A 196 8.12 2.97 13.99
CA ALA A 196 8.86 4.10 14.56
C ALA A 196 9.55 3.76 15.90
N GLU A 197 9.27 2.61 16.50
CA GLU A 197 9.98 2.13 17.70
C GLU A 197 11.23 1.29 17.34
N ARG A 198 11.44 0.95 16.07
CA ARG A 198 12.59 0.13 15.65
C ARG A 198 13.93 0.84 15.88
N PRO A 199 15.01 0.10 16.21
CA PRO A 199 16.34 0.67 16.37
C PRO A 199 16.83 1.45 15.14
N GLU A 200 17.74 2.39 15.38
CA GLU A 200 18.45 3.10 14.33
C GLU A 200 19.18 2.11 13.39
N GLY A 201 19.22 2.41 12.09
CA GLY A 201 19.72 1.50 11.06
C GLY A 201 18.77 0.37 10.64
N GLN A 202 17.67 0.15 11.37
CA GLN A 202 16.60 -0.82 11.01
C GLN A 202 15.25 -0.13 10.76
N ARG A 203 15.27 1.15 10.41
CA ARG A 203 14.07 1.94 10.16
C ARG A 203 13.36 1.45 8.90
N ILE A 204 12.05 1.23 9.03
CA ILE A 204 11.15 0.88 7.93
C ILE A 204 10.11 1.99 7.87
N TYR A 205 9.97 2.59 6.68
CA TYR A 205 9.02 3.66 6.41
C TYR A 205 7.90 3.10 5.55
N ILE A 206 6.67 3.25 6.00
CA ILE A 206 5.50 2.73 5.34
C ILE A 206 4.54 3.86 5.01
N ASN A 207 4.13 3.95 3.75
CA ASN A 207 3.17 4.95 3.29
C ASN A 207 2.16 4.28 2.37
N CYS A 208 1.02 4.94 2.16
CA CYS A 208 0.07 4.53 1.15
C CYS A 208 -0.15 5.63 0.11
N CYS A 209 -0.63 5.25 -1.07
CA CYS A 209 -0.95 6.21 -2.12
C CYS A 209 -2.19 5.83 -2.93
N CYS A 210 -2.85 6.84 -3.49
CA CYS A 210 -3.87 6.66 -4.51
C CYS A 210 -3.25 6.91 -5.89
N PRO A 211 -3.34 5.94 -6.82
CA PRO A 211 -2.78 6.09 -8.17
C PRO A 211 -3.68 6.92 -9.10
N GLY A 212 -4.81 7.44 -8.63
CA GLY A 212 -5.80 8.11 -9.45
C GLY A 212 -6.78 7.14 -10.13
N TRP A 213 -7.52 7.63 -11.12
CA TRP A 213 -8.47 6.81 -11.90
C TRP A 213 -7.76 6.26 -13.14
N VAL A 214 -6.99 5.19 -12.92
CA VAL A 214 -6.06 4.64 -13.91
C VAL A 214 -6.78 3.77 -14.93
N LYS A 215 -6.36 3.87 -16.20
CA LYS A 215 -6.84 3.09 -17.33
C LYS A 215 -6.31 1.65 -17.25
N THR A 216 -7.00 0.81 -16.49
CA THR A 216 -6.61 -0.60 -16.27
C THR A 216 -7.82 -1.51 -16.44
N ALA A 217 -7.59 -2.82 -16.44
CA ALA A 217 -8.69 -3.78 -16.44
C ALA A 217 -9.62 -3.65 -15.21
N MET A 218 -9.12 -3.19 -14.05
CA MET A 218 -9.94 -2.94 -12.85
C MET A 218 -11.00 -1.87 -13.10
N THR A 219 -10.66 -0.82 -13.86
CA THR A 219 -11.58 0.27 -14.18
C THR A 219 -12.37 0.02 -15.46
N GLY A 220 -12.34 -1.20 -16.00
CA GLY A 220 -12.93 -1.51 -17.31
C GLY A 220 -12.30 -0.70 -18.44
N TRP A 221 -11.05 -0.28 -18.28
CA TRP A 221 -10.33 0.64 -19.17
C TRP A 221 -10.98 2.03 -19.33
N ALA A 222 -11.89 2.40 -18.42
CA ALA A 222 -12.57 3.70 -18.43
C ALA A 222 -11.78 4.82 -17.76
N GLY A 223 -10.69 4.48 -17.05
CA GLY A 223 -9.83 5.47 -16.38
C GLY A 223 -9.24 6.52 -17.33
N LEU A 224 -9.05 7.73 -16.81
CA LEU A 224 -8.46 8.86 -17.54
C LEU A 224 -6.94 8.90 -17.43
N THR A 225 -6.38 8.30 -16.37
CA THR A 225 -4.94 8.35 -16.08
C THR A 225 -4.23 7.16 -16.76
N PRO A 226 -3.18 7.36 -17.55
CA PRO A 226 -2.35 6.28 -18.07
C PRO A 226 -1.69 5.45 -16.94
N PRO A 227 -1.43 4.14 -17.13
CA PRO A 227 -0.76 3.30 -16.13
C PRO A 227 0.57 3.87 -15.63
N GLU A 228 1.36 4.48 -16.51
CA GLU A 228 2.66 5.06 -16.19
C GLU A 228 2.52 6.24 -15.23
N GLU A 229 1.51 7.10 -15.45
CA GLU A 229 1.19 8.21 -14.56
C GLU A 229 0.59 7.70 -13.23
N GLY A 230 -0.21 6.65 -13.27
CA GLY A 230 -0.75 6.01 -12.07
C GLY A 230 0.33 5.40 -11.16
N ALA A 231 1.41 4.87 -11.75
CA ALA A 231 2.53 4.30 -11.02
C ALA A 231 3.46 5.36 -10.39
N ASP A 232 3.41 6.60 -10.88
CA ASP A 232 4.37 7.66 -10.55
C ASP A 232 4.53 7.91 -9.04
N THR A 233 3.42 8.05 -8.31
CA THR A 233 3.45 8.33 -6.86
C THR A 233 4.00 7.13 -6.08
N ALA A 234 3.64 5.91 -6.49
CA ALA A 234 4.11 4.70 -5.81
C ALA A 234 5.62 4.51 -6.01
N VAL A 235 6.12 4.71 -7.24
CA VAL A 235 7.55 4.68 -7.55
C VAL A 235 8.31 5.78 -6.82
N TRP A 236 7.74 6.99 -6.72
CA TRP A 236 8.34 8.08 -5.96
C TRP A 236 8.47 7.73 -4.46
N LEU A 237 7.42 7.20 -3.82
CA LEU A 237 7.48 6.75 -2.43
C LEU A 237 8.46 5.59 -2.21
N ALA A 238 8.60 4.71 -3.21
CA ALA A 238 9.54 3.60 -3.19
C ALA A 238 11.01 4.04 -3.19
N LEU A 239 11.30 5.23 -3.73
CA LEU A 239 12.65 5.74 -3.97
C LEU A 239 13.02 6.97 -3.12
N ILE A 240 12.05 7.58 -2.43
CA ILE A 240 12.31 8.78 -1.63
C ILE A 240 13.25 8.48 -0.47
N ARG A 241 14.25 9.33 -0.30
CA ARG A 241 15.27 9.23 0.76
C ARG A 241 14.91 9.99 2.03
N ASP A 242 13.91 10.86 1.95
CA ASP A 242 13.40 11.57 3.12
C ASP A 242 12.92 10.56 4.16
N GLN A 243 13.56 10.59 5.33
CA GLN A 243 13.31 9.71 6.46
C GLN A 243 12.25 10.29 7.41
N SER A 244 11.72 11.48 7.13
CA SER A 244 10.59 12.04 7.90
C SER A 244 9.23 11.50 7.40
N ILE A 245 9.19 10.92 6.21
CA ILE A 245 7.93 10.50 5.55
C ILE A 245 7.59 9.05 5.89
N SER A 246 6.71 8.87 6.88
CA SER A 246 6.10 7.59 7.25
C SER A 246 4.67 7.79 7.76
N GLY A 247 3.81 6.81 7.53
CA GLY A 247 2.42 6.82 8.00
C GLY A 247 1.54 7.81 7.26
N LYS A 248 1.94 8.26 6.07
CA LYS A 248 1.26 9.29 5.29
C LYS A 248 0.52 8.70 4.10
N PHE A 249 -0.44 9.48 3.58
CA PHE A 249 -1.22 9.15 2.40
C PHE A 249 -0.95 10.14 1.28
N PHE A 250 -0.66 9.65 0.07
CA PHE A 250 -0.28 10.48 -1.06
C PHE A 250 -1.14 10.28 -2.30
N ALA A 251 -1.24 11.32 -3.12
CA ALA A 251 -1.70 11.22 -4.49
C ALA A 251 -1.06 12.33 -5.33
N GLU A 252 -0.69 12.03 -6.58
CA GLU A 252 0.07 12.96 -7.45
C GLU A 252 1.30 13.56 -6.74
N ARG A 253 2.04 12.72 -5.98
CA ARG A 253 3.19 13.11 -5.12
C ARG A 253 2.90 14.18 -4.07
N ARG A 254 1.62 14.40 -3.70
CA ARG A 254 1.21 15.34 -2.66
C ARG A 254 0.61 14.60 -1.48
N GLU A 255 1.00 14.99 -0.26
CA GLU A 255 0.35 14.47 0.95
C GLU A 255 -1.11 14.91 0.92
N ILE A 256 -2.01 13.97 1.21
CA ILE A 256 -3.44 14.19 1.33
C ILE A 256 -3.92 13.63 2.67
N ASN A 257 -5.00 14.21 3.18
CA ASN A 257 -5.58 13.74 4.43
C ASN A 257 -6.23 12.37 4.24
N PHE A 258 -6.12 11.54 5.28
CA PHE A 258 -6.83 10.29 5.43
C PHE A 258 -8.35 10.47 5.42
#